data_AF-A0A8J5BGL2-F1
#
_entry.id   AF-A0A8J5BGL2-F1
#
_cell.length_a   1.000
_cell.length_b   1.000
_cell.length_c   1.000
_cell.angle_alpha   90.00
_cell.angle_beta   90.00
_cell.angle_gamma   90.00
#
_symmetry.space_group_name_H-M   'P 1'
#
loop_
_entity.id
_entity.type
_entity.pdbx_description
1 polymer ?
#
loop_
_entity_poly.entity_id
_entity_poly.type
_entity_poly.pdbx_seq_one_letter_code
_entity_poly.pdbx_strand_id
1 'polypeptide(L)'
;MGALGYSISMPSLINIVVSTDGCPYEIGTVAAMRNGEVLGSQTVLKSDHCSRCQNLSLHERVDGAPNFRQVPGFPVYGVANPTVDGIQAMIQQIRSNGG
;
A
#
# COMPACT_ATOMS: atom_id res chain seq x y z
N MET A 1 -15.67 11.91 22.35
CA MET A 1 -16.80 10.98 22.59
C MET A 1 -16.42 9.72 21.84
N GLY A 2 -15.76 8.77 22.53
CA GLY A 2 -15.06 7.65 21.88
C GLY A 2 -16.01 6.69 21.18
N ALA A 3 -15.52 6.01 20.13
CA ALA A 3 -16.26 4.98 19.41
C ALA A 3 -16.58 3.80 20.35
N LEU A 4 -17.71 3.89 21.05
CA LEU A 4 -18.29 2.81 21.82
C LEU A 4 -18.74 1.73 20.83
N GLY A 5 -18.00 0.62 20.74
CA GLY A 5 -18.44 -0.51 19.93
C GLY A 5 -17.48 -1.66 19.71
N TYR A 6 -16.16 -1.48 19.86
CA TYR A 6 -15.20 -2.57 19.66
C TYR A 6 -14.18 -2.65 20.78
N SER A 7 -14.62 -3.03 21.98
CA SER A 7 -13.71 -3.61 22.97
C SER A 7 -13.42 -5.06 22.58
N ILE A 8 -12.59 -5.26 21.56
CA ILE A 8 -11.95 -6.55 21.32
C ILE A 8 -10.84 -6.62 22.37
N SER A 9 -10.93 -7.58 23.30
CA SER A 9 -9.81 -7.88 24.21
C SER A 9 -8.56 -7.99 23.36
N MET A 10 -7.51 -7.20 23.65
CA MET A 10 -6.21 -7.29 22.98
C MET A 10 -5.92 -8.76 22.68
N PRO A 11 -5.92 -9.19 21.40
CA PRO A 11 -5.45 -10.51 21.07
C PRO A 11 -4.01 -10.54 21.60
N SER A 12 -3.68 -11.54 22.41
CA SER A 12 -2.32 -11.76 22.85
C SER A 12 -1.40 -11.57 21.64
N LEU A 13 -0.46 -10.61 21.71
CA LEU A 13 0.52 -10.21 20.68
C LEU A 13 1.37 -11.37 20.11
N ILE A 14 1.11 -12.59 20.57
CA ILE A 14 1.88 -13.81 20.42
C ILE A 14 1.58 -14.51 19.07
N ASN A 15 0.50 -14.16 18.37
CA ASN A 15 0.14 -14.78 17.08
C ASN A 15 -0.05 -13.76 15.94
N ILE A 16 0.74 -12.70 15.92
CA ILE A 16 0.87 -11.88 14.70
C ILE A 16 1.74 -12.69 13.74
N VAL A 17 1.11 -13.57 12.96
CA VAL A 17 1.74 -14.11 11.76
C VAL A 17 2.04 -12.91 10.86
N VAL A 18 3.32 -12.57 10.76
CA VAL A 18 3.82 -11.68 9.71
C VAL A 18 3.46 -12.35 8.39
N SER A 19 2.57 -11.71 7.64
CA SER A 19 2.24 -12.10 6.26
C SER A 19 3.55 -12.12 5.47
N THR A 20 3.95 -13.32 5.03
CA THR A 20 5.19 -13.59 4.29
C THR A 20 5.14 -13.05 2.85
N ASP A 21 4.01 -12.50 2.45
CA ASP A 21 3.65 -12.08 1.11
C ASP A 21 3.60 -10.55 0.93
N GLY A 22 4.03 -9.78 1.94
CA GLY A 22 4.11 -8.32 1.85
C GLY A 22 2.75 -7.61 1.79
N CYS A 23 1.65 -8.35 1.99
CA CYS A 23 0.31 -7.80 2.11
C CYS A 23 0.12 -7.18 3.50
N PRO A 24 -0.63 -6.07 3.63
CA PRO A 24 -0.91 -5.50 4.93
C PRO A 24 -1.73 -6.51 5.74
N TYR A 25 -1.47 -6.55 7.04
CA TYR A 25 -2.12 -7.42 8.02
C TYR A 25 -3.62 -7.62 7.75
N GLU A 26 -4.14 -8.81 8.11
CA GLU A 26 -5.57 -9.10 8.18
C GLU A 26 -6.35 -7.88 8.69
N ILE A 27 -7.46 -7.53 8.02
CA ILE A 27 -8.20 -6.27 8.24
C ILE A 27 -8.55 -6.09 9.72
N GLY A 28 -8.87 -7.20 10.40
CA GLY A 28 -9.14 -7.21 11.85
C GLY A 28 -7.94 -6.77 12.69
N THR A 29 -6.72 -7.17 12.33
CA THR A 29 -5.48 -6.78 13.01
C THR A 29 -5.17 -5.30 12.81
N VAL A 30 -5.30 -4.78 11.58
CA VAL A 30 -5.12 -3.34 11.29
C VAL A 30 -6.12 -2.51 12.07
N ALA A 31 -7.38 -2.95 12.10
CA ALA A 31 -8.44 -2.27 12.83
C ALA A 31 -8.25 -2.32 14.36
N ALA A 32 -7.59 -3.35 14.90
CA ALA A 32 -7.30 -3.46 16.34
C ALA A 32 -6.05 -2.67 16.77
N MET A 33 -5.05 -2.54 15.90
CA MET A 33 -3.78 -1.84 16.19
C MET A 33 -3.86 -0.31 16.03
N ARG A 34 -4.90 0.21 15.37
CA ARG A 34 -5.06 1.65 15.17
C ARG A 34 -5.25 2.39 16.50
N ASN A 35 -4.67 3.58 16.61
CA ASN A 35 -4.88 4.49 17.74
C ASN A 35 -5.51 5.80 17.24
N GLY A 36 -6.38 6.42 18.03
CA GLY A 36 -7.08 7.67 17.66
C GLY A 36 -8.45 7.50 16.97
N GLU A 37 -9.08 8.61 16.58
CA GLU A 37 -10.46 8.68 16.05
C GLU A 37 -10.61 8.30 14.56
N VAL A 38 -9.53 7.92 13.88
CA VAL A 38 -9.44 7.85 12.40
C VAL A 38 -10.38 6.82 11.74
N LEU A 39 -11.01 5.93 12.52
CA LEU A 39 -12.07 5.04 12.03
C LEU A 39 -13.22 4.97 13.06
N GLY A 40 -13.84 6.11 13.33
CA GLY A 40 -15.06 6.21 14.16
C GLY A 40 -16.31 5.67 13.46
N SER A 41 -17.46 5.72 14.13
CA SER A 41 -18.74 5.37 13.51
C SER A 41 -18.94 6.15 12.21
N GLN A 42 -19.50 5.50 11.19
CA GLN A 42 -19.70 6.04 9.83
C GLN A 42 -18.43 6.18 8.97
N THR A 43 -17.33 5.51 9.32
CA THR A 43 -16.15 5.37 8.45
C THR A 43 -16.08 3.96 7.86
N VAL A 44 -15.49 3.84 6.66
CA VAL A 44 -15.25 2.54 6.00
C VAL A 44 -13.75 2.36 5.81
N LEU A 45 -13.22 1.26 6.32
CA LEU A 45 -11.86 0.83 6.00
C LEU A 45 -11.86 0.21 4.61
N LYS A 46 -11.10 0.80 3.69
CA LYS A 46 -10.96 0.32 2.31
C LYS A 46 -9.55 -0.22 2.09
N SER A 47 -9.44 -1.45 1.58
CA SER A 47 -8.19 -1.91 0.98
C SER A 47 -8.05 -1.25 -0.39
N ASP A 48 -7.06 -0.37 -0.53
CA ASP A 48 -6.82 0.37 -1.78
C ASP A 48 -5.81 -0.35 -2.70
N HIS A 49 -5.32 -1.53 -2.30
CA HIS A 49 -4.42 -2.34 -3.12
C HIS A 49 -5.20 -3.15 -4.18
N CYS A 50 -5.17 -2.69 -5.43
CA CYS A 50 -5.72 -3.44 -6.57
C CYS A 50 -4.62 -4.10 -7.41
N SER A 51 -4.23 -5.33 -7.07
CA SER A 51 -3.25 -6.11 -7.84
C SER A 51 -3.72 -6.44 -9.26
N ARG A 52 -5.03 -6.49 -9.50
CA ARG A 52 -5.63 -6.84 -10.80
C ARG A 52 -5.75 -5.65 -11.76
N CYS A 53 -5.55 -4.42 -11.28
CA CYS A 53 -5.73 -3.19 -12.05
C CYS A 53 -4.41 -2.73 -12.71
N GLN A 54 -3.60 -3.67 -13.21
CA GLN A 54 -2.35 -3.36 -13.89
C GLN A 54 -2.59 -3.23 -15.40
N ASN A 55 -2.14 -2.12 -15.97
CA ASN A 55 -2.11 -1.93 -17.40
C ASN A 55 -0.92 -2.69 -17.98
N LEU A 56 -1.21 -3.87 -18.54
CA LEU A 56 -0.22 -4.74 -19.13
C LEU A 56 0.34 -4.23 -20.46
N SER A 57 -0.24 -3.20 -21.08
CA SER A 57 0.27 -2.61 -22.33
C SER A 57 1.35 -1.55 -22.11
N LEU A 58 1.66 -1.19 -20.86
CA LEU A 58 2.77 -0.27 -20.56
C LEU A 58 4.12 -0.93 -20.88
N HIS A 59 4.98 -0.17 -21.54
CA HIS A 59 6.32 -0.60 -21.97
C HIS A 59 7.27 -0.84 -20.80
N GLU A 60 7.19 0.01 -19.77
CA GLU A 60 8.08 -0.03 -18.62
C GLU A 60 7.38 -0.71 -17.46
N ARG A 61 8.04 -1.71 -16.88
CA ARG A 61 7.54 -2.43 -15.72
C ARG A 61 8.60 -2.44 -14.65
N VAL A 62 8.17 -2.07 -13.45
CA VAL A 62 8.99 -2.09 -12.25
C VAL A 62 8.24 -2.93 -11.22
N ASP A 63 8.87 -3.99 -10.74
CA ASP A 63 8.26 -4.87 -9.76
C ASP A 63 7.93 -4.09 -8.48
N GLY A 64 6.73 -4.30 -7.95
CA GLY A 64 6.22 -3.52 -6.82
C GLY A 64 5.82 -2.07 -7.15
N ALA A 65 5.91 -1.63 -8.40
CA ALA A 65 5.52 -0.29 -8.85
C ALA A 65 4.51 -0.36 -10.01
N PRO A 66 3.25 -0.72 -9.70
CA PRO A 66 2.23 -0.94 -10.72
C PRO A 66 1.93 0.33 -11.52
N ASN A 67 1.72 0.18 -12.82
CA ASN A 67 1.39 1.27 -13.75
C ASN A 67 2.44 2.39 -13.83
N PHE A 68 3.70 2.08 -13.51
CA PHE A 68 4.82 3.00 -13.70
C PHE A 68 4.94 3.44 -15.16
N ARG A 69 5.11 4.74 -15.37
CA ARG A 69 5.27 5.35 -16.70
C ARG A 69 5.93 6.72 -16.61
N GLN A 70 6.63 7.10 -17.66
CA GLN A 70 7.13 8.46 -17.87
C GLN A 70 6.23 9.24 -18.85
N VAL A 71 6.10 10.55 -18.64
CA VAL A 71 5.53 11.47 -19.64
C VAL A 71 6.60 11.75 -20.70
N PRO A 72 6.35 11.42 -21.99
CA PRO A 72 7.34 11.65 -23.05
C PRO A 72 7.79 13.11 -23.12
N GLY A 73 9.11 13.33 -23.13
CA GLY A 73 9.70 14.66 -23.23
C GLY A 73 9.79 15.45 -21.91
N PHE A 74 9.36 14.88 -20.78
CA PHE A 74 9.43 15.54 -19.47
C PHE A 74 9.98 14.60 -18.39
N PRO A 75 10.67 15.13 -17.36
CA PRO A 75 11.11 14.34 -16.21
C PRO A 75 9.96 14.12 -15.21
N VAL A 76 8.78 13.74 -15.72
CA VAL A 76 7.56 13.52 -14.92
C VAL A 76 7.18 12.05 -15.03
N TYR A 77 7.00 11.42 -13.88
CA TYR A 77 6.70 9.99 -13.78
C TYR A 77 5.43 9.78 -12.96
N GLY A 78 4.66 8.76 -13.30
CA GLY A 78 3.45 8.36 -12.60
C GLY A 78 3.45 6.87 -12.29
N VAL A 79 2.90 6.50 -11.15
CA VAL A 79 2.74 5.12 -10.66
C VAL A 79 1.39 5.01 -9.94
N ALA A 80 0.87 3.80 -9.76
CA ALA A 80 -0.30 3.53 -8.91
C ALA A 80 0.13 3.48 -7.43
N ASN A 81 -0.21 2.43 -6.69
CA ASN A 81 0.17 2.28 -5.27
C ASN A 81 1.41 1.37 -5.15
N PRO A 82 2.63 1.92 -5.07
CA PRO A 82 3.85 1.11 -5.05
C PRO A 82 4.17 0.56 -3.65
N THR A 83 4.92 -0.54 -3.62
CA THR A 83 5.59 -1.03 -2.41
C THR A 83 6.84 -0.20 -2.11
N VAL A 84 7.39 -0.34 -0.91
CA VAL A 84 8.66 0.30 -0.53
C VAL A 84 9.78 -0.11 -1.49
N ASP A 85 9.89 -1.39 -1.81
CA ASP A 85 10.91 -1.90 -2.74
C ASP A 85 10.69 -1.35 -4.16
N GLY A 86 9.43 -1.25 -4.60
CA GLY A 86 9.08 -0.65 -5.89
C GLY A 86 9.50 0.81 -5.98
N ILE A 87 9.35 1.59 -4.90
CA ILE A 87 9.84 2.98 -4.85
C ILE A 87 11.36 3.04 -5.03
N GLN A 88 12.10 2.17 -4.35
CA GLN A 88 13.56 2.14 -4.48
C GLN A 88 13.99 1.78 -5.90
N ALA A 89 13.36 0.77 -6.50
CA ALA A 89 13.63 0.34 -7.87
C ALA A 89 13.35 1.45 -8.89
N MET A 90 12.20 2.14 -8.77
CA MET A 90 11.85 3.28 -9.63
C MET A 90 12.92 4.39 -9.56
N ILE A 91 13.36 4.77 -8.35
CA ILE A 91 14.35 5.83 -8.17
C ILE A 91 15.70 5.44 -8.82
N GLN A 92 16.14 4.19 -8.65
CA GLN A 92 17.37 3.69 -9.27
C GLN A 92 17.28 3.71 -10.80
N GLN A 93 16.14 3.29 -11.35
CA GLN A 93 15.89 3.27 -12.78
C GLN A 93 15.88 4.69 -13.39
N ILE A 94 15.19 5.64 -12.75
CA ILE A 94 15.16 7.04 -13.18
C ILE A 94 16.57 7.64 -13.20
N ARG A 95 17.38 7.36 -12.17
CA ARG A 95 18.78 7.82 -12.10
C ARG A 95 19.65 7.21 -13.20
N SER A 96 19.42 5.95 -13.56
CA SER A 96 20.20 5.23 -14.56
C SER A 96 19.85 5.65 -16.00
N ASN A 97 18.61 6.03 -16.25
CA ASN A 97 18.13 6.49 -17.56
C ASN A 97 18.46 7.97 -17.87
N GLY A 98 19.23 8.65 -17.01
CA GLY A 98 19.76 9.98 -17.28
C GLY A 98 18.75 11.11 -17.14
N GLY A 99 18.14 11.24 -15.95
CA GLY A 99 17.41 12.46 -15.55
C GLY A 99 18.28 13.70 -15.45
#